data_AF-A0A7W6SIV0-F1
#
_entry.id   AF-A0A7W6SIV0-F1
#
_cell.length_a   1.000
_cell.length_b   1.000
_cell.length_c   1.000
_cell.angle_alpha   90.00
_cell.angle_beta   90.00
_cell.angle_gamma   90.00
#
_symmetry.space_group_name_H-M   'P 1'
#
loop_
_entity.id
_entity.type
_entity.pdbx_description
1 polymer ?
#
loop_
_entity_poly.entity_id
_entity_poly.type
_entity_poly.pdbx_seq_one_letter_code
_entity_poly.pdbx_strand_id
1 'polypeptide(L)'
;MKHSAVIACIILLVAPGLAAHANEQFTQLDGKQIRARIVGKDITDGPHWSMYLRPDGALVSSEAGSSWTGSWTIRNDKLCMSSPGSASLECNEVWMSGANVRMRANKDQKALEAIVAVHRSN
;
A
#
# COMPACT_ATOMS: atom_id res chain seq x y z
N MET A 1 12.14 63.73 31.92
CA MET A 1 11.18 63.18 30.94
C MET A 1 11.95 62.65 29.74
N LYS A 2 11.79 61.34 29.45
CA LYS A 2 11.83 60.70 28.11
C LYS A 2 13.19 60.67 27.37
N HIS A 3 13.67 59.60 26.75
CA HIS A 3 13.51 58.14 26.77
C HIS A 3 14.75 57.63 25.99
N SER A 4 15.57 56.75 26.55
CA SER A 4 16.59 56.04 25.76
C SER A 4 15.91 54.95 24.96
N ALA A 5 15.93 55.07 23.63
CA ALA A 5 15.43 54.04 22.72
C ALA A 5 16.47 52.93 22.59
N VAL A 6 16.16 51.73 23.07
CA VAL A 6 16.93 50.51 22.80
C VAL A 6 16.33 49.85 21.56
N ILE A 7 17.09 49.84 20.47
CA ILE A 7 16.72 49.16 19.23
C ILE A 7 16.99 47.66 19.44
N ALA A 8 15.93 46.87 19.59
CA ALA A 8 16.00 45.42 19.62
C ALA A 8 15.97 44.87 18.18
N CYS A 9 17.12 44.38 17.70
CA CYS A 9 17.21 43.64 16.44
C CYS A 9 16.63 42.23 16.65
N ILE A 10 15.41 41.99 16.17
CA ILE A 10 14.79 40.66 16.18
C ILE A 10 15.35 39.88 14.99
N ILE A 11 16.26 38.93 15.26
CA ILE A 11 16.75 37.99 14.26
C ILE A 11 15.68 36.90 14.11
N LEU A 12 14.90 36.96 13.02
CA LEU A 12 14.00 35.88 12.63
C LEU A 12 14.85 34.68 12.14
N LEU A 13 14.98 33.66 12.98
CA LEU A 13 15.48 32.34 12.59
C LEU A 13 14.41 31.64 11.74
N VAL A 14 14.53 31.76 10.41
CA VAL A 14 13.79 30.91 9.47
C VAL A 14 14.49 29.56 9.42
N ALA A 15 13.97 28.58 10.16
CA ALA A 15 14.43 27.20 10.04
C ALA A 15 13.91 26.62 8.71
N PRO A 16 14.78 26.18 7.77
CA PRO A 16 14.33 25.44 6.62
C PRO A 16 13.78 24.09 7.08
N GLY A 17 12.47 23.88 6.92
CA GLY A 17 11.85 22.59 7.11
C GLY A 17 12.42 21.60 6.09
N LEU A 18 13.39 20.80 6.51
CA LEU A 18 13.81 19.61 5.78
C LEU A 18 12.62 18.64 5.80
N ALA A 19 11.82 18.65 4.73
CA ALA A 19 11.00 17.50 4.40
C ALA A 19 11.98 16.36 4.12
N ALA A 20 12.28 15.55 5.13
CA ALA A 20 13.01 14.31 4.96
C ALA A 20 12.14 13.44 4.05
N HIS A 21 12.52 13.32 2.78
CA HIS A 21 11.99 12.28 1.91
C HIS A 21 12.44 10.95 2.52
N ALA A 22 11.59 10.37 3.36
CA ALA A 22 11.81 9.02 3.87
C ALA A 22 11.89 8.10 2.64
N ASN A 23 13.09 7.59 2.35
CA ASN A 23 13.25 6.57 1.33
C ASN A 23 12.42 5.37 1.77
N GLU A 24 11.33 5.08 1.05
CA GLU A 24 10.44 3.98 1.38
C GLU A 24 11.21 2.66 1.23
N GLN A 25 11.65 2.11 2.35
CA GLN A 25 12.32 0.81 2.38
C GLN A 25 11.26 -0.28 2.32
N PHE A 26 11.16 -0.92 1.15
CA PHE A 26 10.29 -2.07 0.96
C PHE A 26 10.98 -3.34 1.45
N THR A 27 10.25 -4.13 2.25
CA THR A 27 10.69 -5.44 2.70
C THR A 27 9.77 -6.52 2.12
N GLN A 28 10.35 -7.59 1.61
CA GLN A 28 9.57 -8.75 1.16
C GLN A 28 8.91 -9.42 2.36
N LEU A 29 7.64 -9.77 2.20
CA LEU A 29 6.88 -10.47 3.21
C LEU A 29 6.96 -11.99 3.00
N ASP A 30 7.07 -12.73 4.10
CA ASP A 30 6.79 -14.17 4.13
C ASP A 30 5.27 -14.45 4.17
N GLY A 31 4.87 -15.72 4.04
CA GLY A 31 3.47 -16.11 4.02
C GLY A 31 2.69 -15.77 5.31
N LYS A 32 3.34 -15.77 6.48
CA LYS A 32 2.70 -15.38 7.75
C LYS A 32 2.47 -13.87 7.79
N GLN A 33 3.45 -13.10 7.31
CA GLN A 33 3.37 -11.65 7.21
C GLN A 33 2.34 -11.22 6.17
N ILE A 34 2.26 -11.88 5.01
CA ILE A 34 1.20 -11.65 4.01
C ILE A 34 -0.17 -11.88 4.65
N ARG A 35 -0.34 -13.00 5.35
CA ARG A 35 -1.60 -13.30 6.06
C ARG A 35 -1.97 -12.21 7.06
N ALA A 36 -1.03 -11.77 7.89
CA ALA A 36 -1.30 -10.78 8.93
C ALA A 36 -1.55 -9.37 8.37
N ARG A 37 -0.89 -9.01 7.26
CA ARG A 37 -0.88 -7.64 6.75
C ARG A 37 -1.86 -7.38 5.61
N ILE A 38 -2.19 -8.40 4.81
CA ILE A 38 -3.00 -8.24 3.59
C ILE A 38 -4.40 -8.86 3.74
N VAL A 39 -4.50 -10.04 4.36
CA VAL A 39 -5.78 -10.78 4.39
C VAL A 39 -6.80 -10.03 5.24
N GLY A 40 -8.04 -9.94 4.75
CA GLY A 40 -9.11 -9.15 5.36
C GLY A 40 -9.01 -7.64 5.10
N LYS A 41 -8.18 -7.22 4.14
CA LYS A 41 -8.00 -5.82 3.75
C LYS A 41 -8.16 -5.64 2.24
N ASP A 42 -8.27 -4.39 1.82
CA ASP A 42 -8.28 -4.01 0.42
C ASP A 42 -6.85 -3.72 -0.06
N ILE A 43 -6.50 -4.23 -1.23
CA ILE A 43 -5.39 -3.72 -2.04
C ILE A 43 -6.01 -2.77 -3.06
N THR A 44 -5.57 -1.53 -3.12
CA THR A 44 -6.23 -0.48 -3.93
C THR A 44 -5.24 0.60 -4.36
N ASP A 45 -5.51 1.28 -5.47
CA ASP A 45 -4.80 2.52 -5.80
C ASP A 45 -5.46 3.77 -5.18
N GLY A 46 -6.58 3.59 -4.49
CA GLY A 46 -7.41 4.64 -3.92
C GLY A 46 -8.65 4.91 -4.79
N PRO A 47 -8.54 5.72 -5.85
CA PRO A 47 -9.72 6.23 -6.55
C PRO A 47 -10.26 5.35 -7.67
N HIS A 48 -9.52 4.37 -8.21
CA HIS A 48 -9.94 3.67 -9.43
C HIS A 48 -10.37 2.23 -9.20
N TRP A 49 -9.61 1.46 -8.42
CA TRP A 49 -9.89 0.04 -8.22
C TRP A 49 -9.56 -0.44 -6.80
N SER A 50 -10.24 -1.50 -6.37
CA SER A 50 -9.97 -2.19 -5.10
C SER A 50 -10.09 -3.71 -5.25
N MET A 51 -9.23 -4.44 -4.56
CA MET A 51 -9.26 -5.90 -4.43
C MET A 51 -9.35 -6.28 -2.94
N TYR A 52 -10.51 -6.80 -2.52
CA TYR A 52 -10.71 -7.32 -1.17
C TYR A 52 -10.32 -8.79 -1.08
N LEU A 53 -9.32 -9.10 -0.26
CA LEU A 53 -8.90 -10.49 0.01
C LEU A 53 -9.63 -11.05 1.23
N ARG A 54 -10.80 -11.67 1.01
CA ARG A 54 -11.63 -12.23 2.09
C ARG A 54 -10.89 -13.37 2.80
N PRO A 55 -10.97 -13.48 4.15
CA PRO A 55 -10.28 -14.54 4.90
C PRO A 55 -10.58 -15.98 4.49
N ASP A 56 -11.70 -16.21 3.80
CA ASP A 56 -12.12 -17.54 3.30
C ASP A 56 -11.49 -17.93 1.95
N GLY A 57 -10.61 -17.10 1.39
CA GLY A 57 -9.93 -17.37 0.12
C GLY A 57 -10.64 -16.79 -1.10
N ALA A 58 -11.74 -16.05 -0.94
CA ALA A 58 -12.36 -15.34 -2.05
C ALA A 58 -11.71 -13.97 -2.30
N LEU A 59 -11.56 -13.62 -3.57
CA LEU A 59 -11.16 -12.29 -4.03
C LEU A 59 -12.39 -11.57 -4.56
N VAL A 60 -12.64 -10.33 -4.11
CA VAL A 60 -13.66 -9.45 -4.69
C VAL A 60 -12.96 -8.21 -5.22
N SER A 61 -13.01 -8.00 -6.53
CA SER A 61 -12.41 -6.84 -7.18
C SER A 61 -13.51 -5.91 -7.67
N SER A 62 -13.29 -4.61 -7.56
CA SER A 62 -14.16 -3.58 -8.14
C SER A 62 -13.33 -2.51 -8.85
N GLU A 63 -13.82 -2.08 -10.01
CA GLU A 63 -13.25 -1.02 -10.81
C GLU A 63 -14.38 -0.37 -11.63
N ALA A 64 -14.41 0.96 -11.66
CA ALA A 64 -15.36 1.75 -12.48
C ALA A 64 -16.84 1.30 -12.35
N GLY A 65 -17.29 0.95 -11.15
CA GLY A 65 -18.68 0.52 -10.89
C GLY A 65 -19.00 -0.92 -11.31
N SER A 66 -18.03 -1.64 -11.86
CA SER A 66 -18.12 -3.08 -12.10
C SER A 66 -17.43 -3.85 -10.98
N SER A 67 -17.85 -5.09 -10.76
CA SER A 67 -17.20 -6.00 -9.82
C SER A 67 -17.08 -7.40 -10.40
N TRP A 68 -16.01 -8.11 -10.04
CA TRP A 68 -15.84 -9.51 -10.34
C TRP A 68 -15.29 -10.26 -9.12
N THR A 69 -15.59 -11.56 -9.05
CA THR A 69 -15.15 -12.44 -7.98
C THR A 69 -14.12 -13.45 -8.48
N GLY A 70 -13.17 -13.76 -7.63
CA GLY A 70 -12.12 -14.73 -7.88
C GLY A 70 -11.73 -15.48 -6.61
N SER A 71 -10.56 -16.08 -6.64
CA SER A 71 -9.96 -16.75 -5.49
C SER A 71 -8.54 -16.27 -5.25
N TRP A 72 -8.09 -16.38 -4.01
CA TRP A 72 -6.70 -16.15 -3.63
C TRP A 72 -6.23 -17.23 -2.67
N THR A 73 -4.92 -17.41 -2.61
CA THR A 73 -4.25 -18.28 -1.64
C THR A 73 -2.80 -17.82 -1.43
N ILE A 74 -2.15 -18.32 -0.39
CA ILE A 74 -0.73 -18.08 -0.14
C ILE A 74 0.02 -19.39 -0.38
N ARG A 75 1.01 -19.37 -1.28
CA ARG A 75 1.86 -20.53 -1.61
C ARG A 75 3.31 -20.08 -1.69
N ASN A 76 4.20 -20.76 -0.96
CA ASN A 76 5.65 -20.50 -0.99
C ASN A 76 5.99 -19.01 -0.83
N ASP A 77 5.45 -18.37 0.22
CA ASP A 77 5.64 -16.94 0.52
C ASP A 77 5.22 -15.97 -0.60
N LYS A 78 4.32 -16.41 -1.49
CA LYS A 78 3.71 -15.60 -2.53
C LYS A 78 2.20 -15.52 -2.34
N LEU A 79 1.62 -14.37 -2.69
CA LEU A 79 0.19 -14.20 -2.83
C LEU A 79 -0.22 -14.60 -4.24
N CYS A 80 -1.07 -15.61 -4.35
CA CYS A 80 -1.56 -16.14 -5.62
C CYS A 80 -3.02 -15.76 -5.79
N MET A 81 -3.37 -15.11 -6.90
CA MET A 81 -4.72 -14.60 -7.16
C MET A 81 -5.18 -15.01 -8.55
N SER A 82 -6.47 -15.28 -8.69
CA SER A 82 -7.08 -15.49 -10.00
C SER A 82 -7.25 -14.15 -10.73
N SER A 83 -7.24 -14.20 -12.05
CA SER A 83 -7.58 -13.05 -12.91
C SER A 83 -9.06 -13.08 -13.33
N PRO A 84 -9.64 -11.95 -13.79
CA PRO A 84 -10.99 -11.94 -14.32
C PRO A 84 -11.18 -13.01 -15.40
N GLY A 85 -12.20 -13.85 -15.26
CA GLY A 85 -12.52 -14.90 -16.24
C GLY A 85 -11.58 -16.10 -16.28
N SER A 86 -10.60 -16.21 -15.35
CA SER A 86 -9.71 -17.37 -15.26
C SER A 86 -9.69 -17.96 -13.85
N ALA A 87 -9.62 -19.30 -13.76
CA ALA A 87 -9.35 -20.00 -12.51
C ALA A 87 -7.84 -20.21 -12.25
N SER A 88 -6.97 -19.88 -13.21
CA SER A 88 -5.52 -19.94 -13.02
C SER A 88 -5.08 -18.89 -12.00
N LEU A 89 -4.11 -19.25 -11.16
CA LEU A 89 -3.60 -18.37 -10.11
C LEU A 89 -2.23 -17.82 -10.50
N GLU A 90 -2.12 -16.51 -10.51
CA GLU A 90 -0.86 -15.79 -10.71
C GLU A 90 -0.25 -15.45 -9.35
N CYS A 91 0.97 -15.94 -9.10
CA CYS A 91 1.65 -15.83 -7.81
C CYS A 91 2.69 -14.71 -7.81
N ASN A 92 2.55 -13.78 -6.88
CA ASN A 92 3.41 -12.61 -6.76
C ASN A 92 4.13 -12.58 -5.40
N GLU A 93 5.40 -12.16 -5.43
CA GLU A 93 6.07 -11.68 -4.22
C GLU A 93 5.35 -10.43 -3.73
N VAL A 94 5.24 -10.30 -2.41
CA VAL A 94 4.63 -9.14 -1.78
C VAL A 94 5.70 -8.38 -1.03
N TRP A 95 5.90 -7.13 -1.38
CA TRP A 95 6.85 -6.23 -0.74
C TRP A 95 6.08 -5.06 -0.12
N MET A 96 6.38 -4.68 1.11
CA MET A 96 5.68 -3.57 1.77
C MET A 96 6.62 -2.56 2.43
N SER A 97 6.19 -1.30 2.43
CA SER A 97 6.72 -0.22 3.25
C SER A 97 5.53 0.57 3.83
N GLY A 98 5.31 0.48 5.14
CA GLY A 98 4.09 1.02 5.75
C GLY A 98 2.83 0.37 5.16
N ALA A 99 1.94 1.18 4.57
CA ALA A 99 0.75 0.71 3.88
C ALA A 99 0.96 0.46 2.38
N ASN A 100 2.07 0.96 1.80
CA ASN A 100 2.38 0.76 0.39
C ASN A 100 2.75 -0.71 0.15
N VAL A 101 2.24 -1.27 -0.94
CA VAL A 101 2.50 -2.64 -1.37
C VAL A 101 2.96 -2.66 -2.81
N ARG A 102 3.96 -3.50 -3.09
CA ARG A 102 4.45 -3.83 -4.42
C ARG A 102 4.29 -5.33 -4.65
N MET A 103 3.67 -5.70 -5.76
CA MET A 103 3.49 -7.10 -6.15
C MET A 103 4.08 -7.37 -7.52
N ARG A 104 4.89 -8.41 -7.63
CA ARG A 104 5.51 -8.85 -8.90
C ARG A 104 5.76 -10.35 -8.90
N ALA A 105 5.69 -10.98 -10.07
CA ALA A 105 5.97 -12.41 -10.20
C ALA A 105 7.43 -12.75 -9.80
N ASN A 106 8.36 -11.88 -10.21
CA ASN A 106 9.79 -11.93 -9.91
C ASN A 106 10.40 -10.53 -10.06
N LYS A 107 11.68 -10.39 -9.69
CA LYS A 107 12.43 -9.11 -9.66
C LYS A 107 12.53 -8.38 -10.99
N ASP A 108 12.44 -9.09 -12.12
CA ASP A 108 12.66 -8.54 -13.46
C ASP A 108 11.37 -8.00 -14.09
N GLN A 109 10.21 -8.25 -13.45
CA GLN A 109 8.90 -7.77 -13.88
C GLN A 109 8.54 -6.45 -13.20
N LYS A 110 7.79 -5.60 -13.92
CA LYS A 110 7.21 -4.38 -13.34
C LYS A 110 6.27 -4.76 -12.20
N ALA A 111 6.41 -4.10 -11.06
CA ALA A 111 5.53 -4.30 -9.93
C ALA A 111 4.19 -3.58 -10.15
N LEU A 112 3.10 -4.22 -9.74
CA LEU A 112 1.88 -3.53 -9.36
C LEU A 112 2.19 -2.76 -8.07
N GLU A 113 1.94 -1.46 -8.07
CA GLU A 113 2.07 -0.61 -6.88
C GLU A 113 0.67 -0.22 -6.41
N ALA A 114 0.42 -0.36 -5.10
CA ALA A 114 -0.87 -0.11 -4.48
C ALA A 114 -0.71 0.22 -3.00
N ILE A 115 -1.83 0.45 -2.33
CA ILE A 115 -1.93 0.66 -0.88
C ILE A 115 -2.82 -0.43 -0.29
N VAL A 116 -2.48 -0.87 0.92
CA VAL A 116 -3.30 -1.75 1.73
C VAL A 116 -4.15 -0.91 2.68
N ALA A 117 -5.47 -0.97 2.50
CA ALA A 117 -6.44 -0.19 3.27
C ALA A 117 -7.36 -1.10 4.10
N VAL A 118 -7.90 -0.55 5.18
CA VAL A 118 -8.98 -1.24 5.92
C VAL A 118 -10.16 -1.43 4.98
N HIS A 119 -10.66 -2.66 4.89
CA HIS A 119 -11.83 -2.96 4.05
C HIS A 119 -13.02 -2.12 4.48
N ARG A 120 -13.63 -1.42 3.52
CA ARG A 120 -14.89 -0.70 3.73
C ARG A 120 -15.97 -1.44 2.96
N SER A 121 -16.93 -2.00 3.69
CA SER A 121 -18.15 -2.51 3.07
C SER A 121 -18.88 -1.34 2.41
N ASN A 122 -19.07 -1.44 1.10
CA ASN A 122 -19.99 -0.56 0.37
C ASN A 122 -21.44 -0.88 0.74
#